data_AF-A0AA36LRI9-F1
#
_entry.id   AF-A0AA36LRI9-F1
#
_cell.length_a   1.000
_cell.length_b   1.000
_cell.length_c   1.000
_cell.angle_alpha   90.00
_cell.angle_beta   90.00
_cell.angle_gamma   90.00
#
_symmetry.space_group_name_H-M   'P 1'
#
loop_
_entity.id
_entity.type
_entity.pdbx_description
1 polymer ?
#
loop_
_entity_poly.entity_id
_entity_poly.type
_entity_poly.pdbx_seq_one_letter_code
_entity_poly.pdbx_strand_id
1 'polypeptide(L)'
;MIGMWVFSFILRFFDLQRIVTVLAALATLAMYLFVSTDNPTYLSYYILALGFVSSAIYTTLITLGSLQTKVSSPKLVNFILTCGTVGTMLTFVVTGPIVANSGVHAALATANGLYLAVFVMCLILGFFTKHRSHGHVTH
;
A
#
# COMPACT_ATOMS: atom_id res chain seq x y z
N MET A 1 -17.09 2.38 -2.19
CA MET A 1 -17.31 2.33 -0.73
C MET A 1 -17.60 0.92 -0.21
N ILE A 2 -18.28 0.04 -0.97
CA ILE A 2 -18.48 -1.39 -0.63
C ILE A 2 -17.16 -2.10 -0.28
N GLY A 3 -16.11 -1.87 -1.08
CA GLY A 3 -14.85 -2.58 -0.92
C GLY A 3 -14.10 -2.29 0.39
N MET A 4 -14.23 -1.07 0.93
CA MET A 4 -13.64 -0.69 2.22
C MET A 4 -14.39 -1.39 3.38
N TRP A 5 -15.70 -1.60 3.23
CA TRP A 5 -16.54 -2.31 4.19
C TRP A 5 -16.22 -3.81 4.28
N VAL A 6 -16.10 -4.47 3.12
CA VAL A 6 -15.72 -5.88 3.04
C VAL A 6 -14.31 -6.09 3.60
N PHE A 7 -13.38 -5.19 3.29
CA PHE A 7 -12.04 -5.24 3.86
C PHE A 7 -12.01 -4.96 5.35
N SER A 8 -12.73 -3.95 5.87
CA SER A 8 -12.82 -3.69 7.31
C SER A 8 -13.40 -4.85 8.11
N PHE A 9 -14.30 -5.64 7.52
CA PHE A 9 -14.81 -6.87 8.14
C PHE A 9 -13.73 -7.95 8.24
N ILE A 10 -12.95 -8.17 7.17
CA ILE A 10 -11.82 -9.12 7.14
C ILE A 10 -10.67 -8.64 8.06
N LEU A 11 -10.42 -7.34 8.12
CA LEU A 11 -9.41 -6.68 8.97
C LEU A 11 -9.62 -6.95 10.47
N ARG A 12 -10.83 -7.34 10.91
CA ARG A 12 -11.11 -7.64 12.32
C ARG A 12 -10.55 -8.99 12.79
N PHE A 13 -10.23 -9.89 11.85
CA PHE A 13 -9.83 -11.27 12.17
C PHE A 13 -8.33 -11.55 12.04
N PHE A 14 -7.56 -10.62 11.46
CA PHE A 14 -6.15 -10.80 11.16
C PHE A 14 -5.28 -9.64 11.68
N ASP A 15 -4.01 -9.91 11.98
CA ASP A 15 -3.05 -8.85 12.32
C ASP A 15 -2.93 -7.85 11.17
N LEU A 16 -3.19 -6.57 11.47
CA LEU A 16 -3.14 -5.47 10.50
C LEU A 16 -1.80 -5.44 9.73
N GLN A 17 -0.70 -5.79 10.39
CA GLN A 17 0.63 -5.90 9.77
C GLN A 17 0.68 -7.02 8.71
N ARG A 18 0.16 -8.21 9.02
CA ARG A 18 0.14 -9.33 8.07
C ARG A 18 -0.75 -9.01 6.89
N ILE A 19 -1.86 -8.29 7.10
CA ILE A 19 -2.75 -7.88 6.03
C ILE A 19 -2.04 -6.90 5.08
N VAL A 20 -1.38 -5.86 5.60
CA VAL A 20 -0.65 -4.92 4.72
C VAL A 20 0.43 -5.63 3.89
N THR A 21 1.08 -6.66 4.44
CA THR A 21 2.06 -7.47 3.68
C THR A 21 1.41 -8.22 2.51
N VAL A 22 0.24 -8.82 2.73
CA VAL A 22 -0.51 -9.56 1.69
C VAL A 22 -1.04 -8.61 0.63
N LEU A 23 -1.55 -7.44 1.03
CA LEU A 23 -2.01 -6.43 0.08
C LEU A 23 -0.85 -5.85 -0.73
N ALA A 24 0.30 -5.61 -0.10
CA ALA A 24 1.50 -5.16 -0.80
C ALA A 24 1.95 -6.20 -1.84
N ALA A 25 1.98 -7.49 -1.48
CA ALA A 25 2.24 -8.58 -2.43
C ALA A 25 1.25 -8.56 -3.61
N LEU A 26 -0.05 -8.42 -3.31
CA LEU A 26 -1.09 -8.41 -4.33
C LEU A 26 -0.95 -7.20 -5.25
N ALA A 27 -0.62 -6.02 -4.70
CA ALA A 27 -0.37 -4.82 -5.48
C ALA A 27 0.87 -4.98 -6.38
N THR A 28 1.98 -5.52 -5.88
CA THR A 28 3.18 -5.78 -6.67
C THR A 28 2.89 -6.77 -7.80
N LEU A 29 2.15 -7.85 -7.51
CA LEU A 29 1.77 -8.84 -8.52
C LEU A 29 0.85 -8.23 -9.59
N ALA A 30 -0.18 -7.48 -9.17
CA ALA A 30 -1.09 -6.82 -10.10
C ALA A 30 -0.37 -5.78 -10.97
N MET A 31 0.60 -5.05 -10.41
CA MET A 31 1.43 -4.11 -11.15
C MET A 31 2.36 -4.84 -12.13
N TYR A 32 2.97 -5.95 -11.74
CA TYR A 32 3.77 -6.77 -12.63
C TYR A 32 2.95 -7.31 -13.81
N LEU A 33 1.75 -7.85 -13.53
CA LEU A 33 0.83 -8.32 -14.57
C LEU A 33 0.37 -7.19 -15.49
N PHE A 34 0.15 -5.98 -14.96
CA PHE A 34 -0.16 -4.79 -15.74
C PHE A 34 0.96 -4.43 -16.71
N VAL A 35 2.23 -4.54 -16.28
CA VAL A 35 3.40 -4.23 -17.13
C VAL A 35 3.66 -5.31 -18.18
N SER A 36 3.44 -6.59 -17.85
CA SER A 36 3.71 -7.71 -18.76
C SER A 36 2.56 -8.02 -19.74
N THR A 37 1.40 -7.38 -19.59
CA THR A 37 0.23 -7.67 -20.44
C THR A 37 0.03 -6.62 -21.52
N ASP A 38 0.15 -7.02 -22.78
CA ASP A 38 -0.12 -6.15 -23.94
C ASP A 38 -1.61 -6.10 -24.35
N ASN A 39 -2.44 -6.95 -23.76
CA ASN A 39 -3.86 -7.07 -24.09
C ASN A 39 -4.69 -5.97 -23.39
N PRO A 40 -5.33 -5.05 -24.15
CA PRO A 40 -6.01 -3.87 -23.59
C PRO A 40 -7.23 -4.23 -22.73
N THR A 41 -7.87 -5.38 -22.98
CA THR A 41 -9.03 -5.84 -22.19
C THR A 41 -8.67 -6.19 -20.75
N TYR A 42 -7.50 -6.79 -20.52
CA TYR A 42 -7.06 -7.16 -19.16
C TYR A 42 -6.50 -5.96 -18.39
N LEU A 43 -6.04 -4.94 -19.11
CA LEU A 43 -5.47 -3.72 -18.54
C LEU A 43 -6.46 -2.98 -17.62
N SER A 44 -7.73 -2.87 -18.03
CA SER A 44 -8.78 -2.25 -17.23
C SER A 44 -9.06 -3.01 -15.92
N TYR A 45 -9.03 -4.35 -15.96
CA TYR A 45 -9.21 -5.17 -14.77
C TYR A 45 -8.05 -4.98 -13.78
N TYR A 46 -6.82 -4.90 -14.27
CA TYR A 46 -5.65 -4.66 -13.42
C TYR A 46 -5.66 -3.25 -12.80
N ILE A 47 -6.07 -2.21 -13.53
CA ILE A 47 -6.22 -0.85 -12.96
C ILE A 47 -7.28 -0.84 -11.85
N LEU A 48 -8.42 -1.49 -12.09
CA LEU A 48 -9.50 -1.56 -11.10
C LEU A 48 -9.03 -2.31 -9.85
N ALA A 49 -8.34 -3.44 -10.02
CA ALA A 49 -7.74 -4.19 -8.92
C ALA A 49 -6.69 -3.37 -8.17
N LEU A 50 -5.77 -2.69 -8.87
CA LEU A 50 -4.74 -1.83 -8.27
C LEU A 50 -5.35 -0.68 -7.47
N GLY A 51 -6.35 0.02 -8.02
CA GLY A 51 -7.04 1.09 -7.33
C GLY A 51 -7.74 0.61 -6.06
N PHE A 52 -8.36 -0.57 -6.11
CA PHE A 52 -9.01 -1.18 -4.96
C PHE A 52 -8.01 -1.57 -3.86
N VAL A 53 -6.93 -2.27 -4.23
CA VAL A 53 -5.91 -2.75 -3.29
C VAL A 53 -5.14 -1.58 -2.68
N SER A 54 -4.81 -0.56 -3.48
CA SER A 54 -4.10 0.64 -3.02
C SER A 54 -4.92 1.41 -1.97
N SER A 55 -6.23 1.55 -2.17
CA SER A 55 -7.11 2.16 -1.16
C SER A 55 -7.10 1.38 0.15
N ALA A 56 -7.13 0.04 0.08
CA ALA A 56 -7.09 -0.80 1.28
C ALA A 56 -5.73 -0.74 2.00
N ILE A 57 -4.60 -0.64 1.27
CA ILE A 57 -3.27 -0.40 1.86
C ILE A 57 -3.26 0.92 2.63
N TYR A 58 -3.75 2.00 2.02
CA TYR A 58 -3.73 3.33 2.61
C TYR A 58 -4.52 3.40 3.93
N THR A 59 -5.75 2.87 3.94
CA THR A 59 -6.57 2.79 5.15
C THR A 59 -5.89 1.95 6.23
N THR A 60 -5.31 0.80 5.86
CA THR A 60 -4.62 -0.10 6.80
C THR A 60 -3.34 0.52 7.39
N LEU A 61 -2.61 1.33 6.62
CA LEU A 61 -1.44 2.07 7.12
C LEU A 61 -1.81 3.16 8.13
N ILE A 62 -2.89 3.91 7.88
CA ILE A 62 -3.41 4.91 8.83
C ILE A 62 -3.90 4.22 10.11
N THR A 63 -4.78 3.23 9.93
CA THR A 63 -4.88 1.98 10.70
C THR A 63 -3.80 1.74 11.76
N LEU A 64 -2.75 1.09 11.28
CA LEU A 64 -1.54 0.69 11.99
C LEU A 64 -0.85 1.86 12.69
N GLY A 65 -0.60 2.96 11.96
CA GLY A 65 0.12 4.10 12.50
C GLY A 65 -0.57 4.72 13.71
N SER A 66 -1.89 4.85 13.66
CA SER A 66 -2.68 5.39 14.78
C SER A 66 -2.67 4.48 16.02
N LEU A 67 -2.64 3.16 15.82
CA LEU A 67 -2.69 2.15 16.89
C LEU A 67 -1.32 1.89 17.55
N GLN A 68 -0.22 2.36 16.98
CA GLN A 68 1.12 2.23 17.57
C GLN A 68 1.33 3.12 18.80
N THR A 69 0.49 4.12 19.01
CA THR A 69 0.54 5.01 20.19
C THR A 69 -0.63 4.75 21.13
N LYS A 70 -0.37 4.68 22.44
CA LYS A 70 -1.38 4.42 23.50
C LYS A 70 -2.56 5.39 23.48
N VAL A 71 -2.33 6.60 22.98
CA VAL A 71 -3.37 7.59 22.64
C VAL A 71 -3.12 7.96 21.19
N SER A 72 -4.07 7.69 20.30
CA SER A 72 -3.96 8.00 18.87
C SER A 72 -3.80 9.51 18.70
N SER A 73 -2.55 9.98 18.58
CA SER A 73 -2.26 11.40 18.47
C SER A 73 -2.64 11.88 17.07
N PRO A 74 -3.54 12.87 16.93
CA PRO A 74 -3.90 13.45 15.63
C PRO A 74 -2.68 13.95 14.84
N LYS A 75 -1.59 14.32 15.54
CA LYS A 75 -0.32 14.74 14.92
C LYS A 75 0.34 13.62 14.12
N LEU A 76 0.25 12.36 14.59
CA LEU A 76 0.87 11.22 13.92
C LEU A 76 0.09 10.83 12.66
N VAL A 77 -1.24 10.85 12.73
CA VAL A 77 -2.10 10.64 11.56
C VAL A 77 -1.87 11.73 10.51
N ASN A 78 -1.85 13.00 10.92
CA ASN A 78 -1.57 14.12 10.01
C ASN A 78 -0.17 14.02 9.38
N PHE A 79 0.82 13.48 10.08
CA PHE A 79 2.14 13.24 9.51
C PHE A 79 2.10 12.17 8.41
N ILE A 80 1.38 11.06 8.62
CA ILE A 80 1.17 10.02 7.59
C ILE A 80 0.47 10.61 6.37
N LEU A 81 -0.58 11.41 6.58
CA LEU A 81 -1.31 12.09 5.50
C LEU A 81 -0.39 13.05 4.72
N THR A 82 0.41 13.85 5.43
CA THR A 82 1.38 14.78 4.82
C THR A 82 2.40 14.04 3.96
N CYS A 83 2.95 12.92 4.48
CA CYS A 83 3.87 12.08 3.72
C CYS A 83 3.21 11.53 2.44
N GLY A 84 1.95 11.09 2.53
CA GLY A 84 1.16 10.67 1.37
C GLY A 84 1.06 11.76 0.31
N THR A 85 0.66 12.98 0.69
CA THR A 85 0.55 14.11 -0.24
C THR A 85 1.89 14.47 -0.88
N VAL A 86 2.97 14.52 -0.09
CA VAL A 86 4.33 14.78 -0.63
C VAL A 86 4.75 13.68 -1.60
N GLY A 87 4.48 12.41 -1.30
CA GLY A 87 4.77 11.28 -2.17
C GLY A 87 4.04 11.38 -3.52
N THR A 88 2.78 11.78 -3.53
CA THR A 88 2.03 11.99 -4.79
C THR A 88 2.62 13.10 -5.64
N MET A 89 3.05 14.21 -5.02
CA MET A 89 3.71 15.30 -5.74
C MET A 89 5.09 14.88 -6.29
N LEU A 90 5.88 14.17 -5.48
CA LEU A 90 7.20 13.66 -5.87
C LEU A 90 7.12 12.68 -7.05
N THR A 91 6.04 11.89 -7.12
CA THR A 91 5.81 10.96 -8.23
C THR A 91 5.81 11.70 -9.57
N PHE A 92 5.17 12.86 -9.69
CA PHE A 92 5.19 13.63 -10.94
C PHE A 92 6.58 14.18 -11.28
N VAL A 93 7.31 14.67 -10.27
CA VAL A 93 8.66 15.23 -10.43
C VAL A 93 9.68 14.16 -10.87
N VAL A 94 9.56 12.94 -10.33
CA VAL A 94 10.47 11.83 -10.65
C VAL A 94 10.06 11.12 -11.92
N THR A 95 8.76 10.90 -12.15
CA THR A 95 8.26 10.16 -13.31
C THR A 95 8.41 10.93 -14.61
N GLY A 96 8.25 12.26 -14.60
CA GLY A 96 8.38 13.10 -15.81
C GLY A 96 9.73 12.92 -16.54
N PRO A 97 10.87 13.11 -15.86
CA PRO A 97 12.20 12.87 -16.43
C PRO A 97 12.43 11.41 -16.87
N ILE A 98 11.88 10.44 -16.16
CA ILE A 98 12.00 9.01 -16.50
C ILE A 98 11.27 8.72 -17.81
N VAL A 99 10.04 9.22 -17.96
CA VAL A 99 9.27 9.05 -19.20
C VAL A 99 9.96 9.72 -20.38
N ALA A 100 10.53 10.91 -20.19
CA ALA A 100 11.22 11.65 -21.26
C ALA A 100 12.48 10.95 -21.78
N ASN A 101 13.28 10.32 -20.90
CA ASN A 101 14.56 9.72 -21.27
C ASN A 101 14.47 8.21 -21.59
N SER A 102 13.53 7.50 -20.95
CA SER A 102 13.47 6.03 -20.97
C SER A 102 12.08 5.45 -21.32
N GLY A 103 11.11 6.32 -21.60
CA GLY A 103 9.78 5.94 -22.04
C GLY A 103 8.84 5.49 -20.91
N VAL A 104 7.59 5.24 -21.28
CA VAL A 104 6.50 4.90 -20.34
C VAL A 104 6.72 3.54 -19.68
N HIS A 105 7.27 2.57 -20.41
CA HIS A 105 7.53 1.24 -19.87
C HIS A 105 8.60 1.25 -18.76
N ALA A 106 9.62 2.11 -18.89
CA ALA A 106 10.62 2.28 -17.84
C ALA A 106 10.01 2.91 -16.58
N ALA A 107 9.15 3.93 -16.73
CA ALA A 107 8.40 4.51 -15.61
C ALA A 107 7.54 3.46 -14.89
N LEU A 108 6.81 2.64 -15.64
CA LEU A 108 6.01 1.55 -15.08
C LEU A 108 6.86 0.48 -14.36
N ALA A 109 8.02 0.13 -14.92
CA ALA A 109 8.96 -0.79 -14.28
C ALA A 109 9.53 -0.20 -12.98
N THR A 110 9.86 1.10 -12.94
CA THR A 110 10.28 1.77 -11.70
C THR A 110 9.17 1.74 -10.65
N ALA A 111 7.93 2.01 -11.03
CA ALA A 111 6.79 1.93 -10.12
C ALA A 111 6.59 0.52 -9.56
N ASN A 112 6.72 -0.53 -10.39
CA ASN A 112 6.70 -1.91 -9.91
C ASN A 112 7.84 -2.20 -8.91
N GLY A 113 9.04 -1.66 -9.18
CA GLY A 113 10.17 -1.71 -8.24
C GLY A 113 9.87 -1.05 -6.90
N LEU A 114 9.21 0.11 -6.88
CA LEU A 114 8.77 0.76 -5.65
C LEU A 114 7.75 -0.09 -4.88
N TYR A 115 6.76 -0.68 -5.56
CA TYR A 115 5.81 -1.61 -4.93
C TYR A 115 6.53 -2.82 -4.34
N LEU A 116 7.52 -3.39 -5.05
CA LEU A 116 8.33 -4.50 -4.55
C LEU A 116 9.15 -4.10 -3.32
N ALA A 117 9.74 -2.90 -3.30
CA ALA A 117 10.47 -2.39 -2.15
C ALA A 117 9.57 -2.26 -0.91
N VAL A 118 8.34 -1.75 -1.08
CA VAL A 118 7.34 -1.68 -0.01
C VAL A 118 6.98 -3.08 0.48
N PHE A 119 6.78 -4.05 -0.43
CA PHE A 119 6.51 -5.43 -0.08
C PHE A 119 7.64 -6.07 0.74
N VAL A 120 8.89 -5.88 0.32
CA VAL A 120 10.07 -6.39 1.06
C VAL A 120 10.19 -5.75 2.44
N MET A 121 10.01 -4.43 2.54
CA MET A 121 9.95 -3.73 3.84
C MET A 121 8.86 -4.30 4.74
N CYS A 122 7.66 -4.54 4.19
CA CYS A 122 6.55 -5.14 4.92
C CYS A 122 6.88 -6.56 5.37
N LEU A 123 7.52 -7.39 4.54
CA LEU A 123 7.96 -8.74 4.90
C LEU A 123 8.99 -8.74 6.03
N ILE A 124 10.00 -7.87 5.93
CA ILE A 124 11.03 -7.70 6.96
C ILE A 124 10.35 -7.30 8.27
N LEU A 125 9.52 -6.27 8.24
CA LEU A 125 8.73 -5.85 9.39
C LEU A 125 7.83 -6.99 9.90
N GLY A 126 7.20 -7.79 9.05
CA GLY A 126 6.41 -8.95 9.48
C GLY A 126 7.22 -10.04 10.21
N PHE A 127 8.50 -10.22 9.84
CA PHE A 127 9.41 -11.15 10.50
C PHE A 127 9.99 -10.60 11.81
N PHE A 128 10.36 -9.31 11.85
CA PHE A 128 10.99 -8.68 13.02
C PHE A 128 9.96 -8.13 14.02
N THR A 129 8.75 -7.80 13.57
CA THR A 129 7.67 -7.29 14.43
C THR A 129 6.95 -8.47 15.09
N LYS A 130 7.52 -8.93 16.21
CA LYS A 130 6.77 -9.64 17.24
C LYS A 130 5.87 -8.61 17.94
N HIS A 131 4.77 -8.19 17.32
CA HIS A 131 3.77 -7.36 18.00
C HIS A 131 3.07 -8.24 19.05
N ARG A 132 3.71 -8.33 20.22
CA ARG A 132 3.04 -8.73 21.44
C ARG A 132 1.87 -7.77 21.62
N SER A 133 0.67 -8.33 21.50
CA SER A 133 -0.61 -7.73 21.84
C SER A 133 -0.48 -6.80 23.05
N HIS A 134 -0.57 -5.49 22.82
CA HIS A 134 -0.93 -4.52 23.87
C HIS A 134 -2.40 -4.12 23.70
N GLY A 135 -3.25 -5.08 23.32
CA GLY A 135 -4.66 -4.88 23.01
C GLY A 135 -5.63 -5.69 23.88
N HIS A 136 -5.18 -6.40 24.91
CA HIS A 136 -6.07 -6.86 25.98
C HIS A 136 -6.16 -5.78 27.06
N VAL A 137 -6.84 -4.68 26.76
CA VAL A 137 -7.49 -3.90 27.82
C VAL A 137 -8.81 -4.60 28.08
N THR A 138 -8.79 -5.51 29.05
CA THR A 138 -9.99 -5.97 29.75
C THR A 138 -10.70 -4.75 30.31
N HIS A 139 -11.93 -4.53 29.87
CA HIS A 139 -12.91 -3.76 30.61
C HIS A 139 -14.25 -4.45 30.51
#